data_AF-A0A445K696-F1
#
_entry.id   AF-A0A445K696-F1
#
_cell.length_a   1.000
_cell.length_b   1.000
_cell.length_c   1.000
_cell.angle_alpha   90.00
_cell.angle_beta   90.00
_cell.angle_gamma   90.00
#
_symmetry.space_group_name_H-M   'P 1'
#
loop_
_entity.id
_entity.type
_entity.pdbx_description
1 polymer ?
#
loop_
_entity_poly.entity_id
_entity_poly.type
_entity_poly.pdbx_seq_one_letter_code
_entity_poly.pdbx_strand_id
1 'polypeptide(L)'
;MGYTRSSLLSVALVLAFCSSIQGLDITKLLGEYPEYAQFNKYLTETKLADQINSRNAVTVLALDDAAMASLSGKSQDAVKAILSTHVLVNFYDEKKLMEAEGSRTKVETLFQSSGVAKPNQGYIYVALINEGEIAFGSAAAAPNAPFEVVLVRSVTSQPDTVSVLQVSKPIVAPGVESAAAAATSATVPLATTAADGAGDNIAQSPSALAPGPSSDASRVYMGLFGAASAIASLVMLAL
;
A
#
# COMPACT_ATOMS: atom_id res chain seq x y z
N MET A 1 44.28 32.63 27.30
CA MET A 1 43.58 31.38 27.65
C MET A 1 42.09 31.54 27.34
N GLY A 2 41.53 30.90 26.30
CA GLY A 2 40.10 31.08 25.97
C GLY A 2 39.40 29.92 25.23
N TYR A 3 40.14 28.95 24.71
CA TYR A 3 39.59 27.94 23.78
C TYR A 3 38.93 26.73 24.47
N THR A 4 39.17 26.52 25.76
CA THR A 4 38.73 25.31 26.48
C THR A 4 37.23 25.30 26.76
N ARG A 5 36.59 26.45 27.04
CA ARG A 5 35.15 26.51 27.33
C ARG A 5 34.28 26.36 26.07
N SER A 6 34.69 26.96 24.96
CA SER A 6 34.01 26.82 23.67
C SER A 6 34.15 25.42 23.09
N SER A 7 35.31 24.77 23.28
CA SER A 7 35.53 23.38 22.86
C SER A 7 34.68 22.40 23.67
N LEU A 8 34.54 22.59 24.98
CA LEU A 8 33.66 21.77 25.83
C LEU A 8 32.18 21.92 25.45
N LEU A 9 31.73 23.13 25.10
CA LEU A 9 30.36 23.37 24.62
C LEU A 9 30.11 22.71 23.26
N SER A 10 31.11 22.74 22.37
CA SER A 10 31.06 22.08 21.06
C SER A 10 30.96 20.55 21.19
N VAL A 11 31.77 19.97 22.09
CA VAL A 11 31.77 18.51 22.35
C VAL A 11 30.48 18.07 23.04
N ALA A 12 29.95 18.86 23.98
CA ALA A 12 28.67 18.59 24.62
C ALA A 12 27.49 18.67 23.63
N LEU A 13 27.53 19.61 22.67
CA LEU A 13 26.53 19.71 21.61
C LEU A 13 26.57 18.49 20.68
N VAL A 14 27.76 18.04 20.26
CA VAL A 14 27.91 16.83 19.42
C VAL A 14 27.48 15.56 20.16
N LEU A 15 27.75 15.45 21.47
CA LEU A 15 27.27 14.33 22.30
C LEU A 15 25.76 14.35 22.51
N ALA A 16 25.12 15.53 22.57
CA ALA A 16 23.67 15.67 22.68
C ALA A 16 22.92 15.28 21.38
N PHE A 17 23.57 15.36 20.22
CA PHE A 17 23.03 14.88 18.94
C PHE A 17 23.31 13.40 18.67
N CYS A 18 24.09 12.73 19.51
CA CYS A 18 24.25 11.27 19.46
C CYS A 18 23.05 10.62 20.17
N SER A 19 21.86 10.88 19.66
CA SER A 19 20.67 10.12 20.03
C SER A 19 20.95 8.67 19.66
N SER A 20 20.97 7.82 20.68
CA SER A 20 21.12 6.37 20.53
C SER A 20 20.20 5.89 19.42
N ILE A 21 20.75 5.47 18.29
CA ILE A 21 20.02 4.69 17.29
C ILE A 21 19.77 3.36 18.00
N GLN A 22 18.65 3.26 18.71
CA GLN A 22 18.17 1.95 19.13
C GLN A 22 17.80 1.25 17.83
N GLY A 23 18.65 0.30 17.43
CA GLY A 23 18.35 -0.55 16.29
C GLY A 23 17.03 -1.28 16.60
N LEU A 24 16.00 -0.98 15.82
CA LEU A 24 14.73 -1.67 15.90
C LEU A 24 14.98 -3.14 15.51
N ASP A 25 14.66 -4.04 16.42
CA ASP A 25 14.68 -5.48 16.15
C ASP A 25 13.30 -6.08 16.47
N ILE A 26 12.43 -6.08 15.45
CA ILE A 26 11.07 -6.59 15.58
C ILE A 26 11.06 -8.09 15.89
N THR A 27 12.04 -8.85 15.39
CA THR A 27 12.09 -10.30 15.58
C THR A 27 12.42 -10.65 17.03
N LYS A 28 13.29 -9.86 17.66
CA LYS A 28 13.58 -9.99 19.08
C LYS A 28 12.39 -9.60 19.95
N LEU A 29 11.71 -8.49 19.64
CA LEU A 29 10.54 -8.03 20.39
C LEU A 29 9.40 -9.03 20.34
N LEU A 30 9.08 -9.58 19.15
CA LEU A 30 8.04 -10.60 19.03
C LEU A 30 8.49 -11.96 19.58
N GLY A 31 9.80 -12.22 19.65
CA GLY A 31 10.35 -13.44 20.23
C GLY A 31 10.08 -13.60 21.73
N GLU A 32 9.77 -12.52 22.44
CA GLU A 32 9.37 -12.57 23.85
C GLU A 32 7.95 -13.13 24.06
N TYR A 33 7.16 -13.21 22.98
CA TYR A 33 5.75 -13.59 23.02
C TYR A 33 5.51 -14.86 22.19
N PRO A 34 5.26 -16.01 22.83
CA PRO A 34 5.09 -17.29 22.13
C PRO A 34 3.83 -17.31 21.24
N GLU A 35 2.82 -16.50 21.55
CA GLU A 35 1.55 -16.38 20.79
C GLU A 35 1.69 -15.72 19.40
N TYR A 36 2.85 -15.11 19.11
CA TYR A 36 3.18 -14.51 17.82
C TYR A 36 4.34 -15.24 17.13
N ALA A 37 4.69 -16.44 17.58
CA ALA A 37 5.83 -17.19 17.05
C ALA A 37 5.66 -17.50 15.56
N GLN A 38 4.44 -17.86 15.10
CA GLN A 38 4.19 -18.12 13.69
C GLN A 38 4.34 -16.84 12.87
N PHE A 39 3.77 -15.73 13.34
CA PHE A 39 3.89 -14.42 12.68
C PHE A 39 5.37 -13.99 12.56
N ASN A 40 6.16 -14.12 13.64
CA ASN A 40 7.59 -13.79 13.63
C ASN A 40 8.39 -14.66 12.63
N LYS A 41 8.09 -15.97 12.58
CA LYS A 41 8.68 -16.89 11.59
C LYS A 41 8.39 -16.42 10.16
N TYR A 42 7.15 -16.06 9.85
CA TYR A 42 6.80 -15.57 8.52
C TYR A 42 7.44 -14.21 8.18
N LEU A 43 7.56 -13.29 9.14
CA LEU A 43 8.27 -12.02 8.91
C LEU A 43 9.74 -12.25 8.53
N THR A 44 10.37 -13.25 9.14
CA THR A 44 11.75 -13.63 8.87
C THR A 44 11.88 -14.30 7.49
N GLU A 45 11.03 -15.30 7.20
CA GLU A 45 11.04 -16.03 5.92
C GLU A 45 10.73 -15.13 4.71
N THR A 46 9.91 -14.10 4.90
CA THR A 46 9.52 -13.16 3.85
C THR A 46 10.47 -11.96 3.71
N LYS A 47 11.48 -11.84 4.59
CA LYS A 47 12.38 -10.70 4.74
C LYS A 47 11.67 -9.37 5.05
N LEU A 48 10.48 -9.43 5.61
CA LEU A 48 9.79 -8.24 6.09
C LEU A 48 10.41 -7.73 7.39
N ALA A 49 10.98 -8.63 8.21
CA ALA A 49 11.74 -8.27 9.39
C ALA A 49 12.84 -7.23 9.08
N ASP A 50 13.65 -7.46 8.05
CA ASP A 50 14.70 -6.52 7.64
C ASP A 50 14.15 -5.16 7.21
N GLN A 51 13.03 -5.17 6.46
CA GLN A 51 12.38 -3.93 6.02
C GLN A 51 11.80 -3.14 7.19
N ILE A 52 11.21 -3.84 8.18
CA ILE A 52 10.71 -3.23 9.40
C ILE A 52 11.86 -2.61 10.20
N ASN A 53 12.94 -3.38 10.41
CA ASN A 53 14.10 -2.97 11.19
C ASN A 53 14.88 -1.82 10.53
N SER A 54 14.79 -1.67 9.20
CA SER A 54 15.41 -0.55 8.47
C SER A 54 14.70 0.80 8.67
N ARG A 55 13.53 0.82 9.32
CA ARG A 55 12.74 2.03 9.54
C ARG A 55 13.00 2.63 10.90
N ASN A 56 12.91 3.96 10.96
CA ASN A 56 13.01 4.71 12.21
C ASN A 56 11.76 4.55 13.08
N ALA A 57 10.59 4.47 12.45
CA ALA A 57 9.30 4.37 13.10
C ALA A 57 8.44 3.35 12.36
N VAL A 58 7.71 2.49 13.09
CA VAL A 58 6.81 1.50 12.48
C VAL A 58 5.68 1.14 13.45
N THR A 59 4.54 0.72 12.90
CA THR A 59 3.50 0.05 13.70
C THR A 59 3.22 -1.31 13.10
N VAL A 60 3.25 -2.35 13.91
CA VAL A 60 3.03 -3.73 13.48
C VAL A 60 1.71 -4.20 14.05
N LEU A 61 0.75 -4.49 13.17
CA LEU A 61 -0.48 -5.17 13.52
C LEU A 61 -0.17 -6.67 13.63
N ALA A 62 0.14 -7.12 14.84
CA ALA A 62 0.46 -8.51 15.13
C ALA A 62 -0.80 -9.38 15.04
N LEU A 63 -0.65 -10.54 14.41
CA LEU A 63 -1.66 -11.58 14.34
C LEU A 63 -1.25 -12.72 15.25
N ASP A 64 -2.18 -13.16 16.10
CA ASP A 64 -1.99 -14.40 16.85
C ASP A 64 -1.95 -15.62 15.92
N ASP A 65 -1.42 -16.73 16.44
CA ASP A 65 -1.29 -17.97 15.67
C ASP A 65 -2.64 -18.49 15.12
N ALA A 66 -3.78 -18.22 15.78
CA ALA A 66 -5.10 -18.64 15.30
C ALA A 66 -5.57 -17.76 14.12
N ALA A 67 -5.34 -16.45 14.18
CA ALA A 67 -5.57 -15.55 13.05
C ALA A 67 -4.66 -15.91 11.85
N MET A 68 -3.41 -16.30 12.12
CA MET A 68 -2.46 -16.78 11.11
C MET A 68 -2.88 -18.11 10.47
N ALA A 69 -3.61 -18.97 11.17
CA ALA A 69 -4.10 -20.23 10.61
C ALA A 69 -5.05 -20.02 9.41
N SER A 70 -5.74 -18.87 9.35
CA SER A 70 -6.59 -18.50 8.20
C SER A 70 -5.77 -18.21 6.92
N LEU A 71 -4.47 -18.00 7.05
CA LEU A 71 -3.54 -17.77 5.94
C LEU A 71 -2.76 -19.04 5.57
N SER A 72 -2.87 -20.12 6.35
CA SER A 72 -2.24 -21.41 6.07
C SER A 72 -2.82 -22.01 4.79
N GLY A 73 -1.96 -22.20 3.78
CA GLY A 73 -2.35 -22.72 2.46
C GLY A 73 -2.24 -21.70 1.32
N LYS A 74 -1.98 -20.41 1.63
CA LYS A 74 -1.64 -19.41 0.62
C LYS A 74 -0.18 -19.52 0.18
N SER A 75 0.14 -19.01 -1.02
CA SER A 75 1.52 -18.93 -1.50
C SER A 75 2.35 -17.97 -0.64
N GLN A 76 3.67 -18.18 -0.60
CA GLN A 76 4.58 -17.34 0.19
C GLN A 76 4.50 -15.86 -0.24
N ASP A 77 4.32 -15.58 -1.53
CA ASP A 77 4.15 -14.22 -2.05
C ASP A 77 2.85 -13.57 -1.60
N ALA A 78 1.75 -14.33 -1.57
CA ALA A 78 0.47 -13.85 -1.06
C ALA A 78 0.56 -13.55 0.44
N VAL A 79 1.16 -14.46 1.21
CA VAL A 79 1.39 -14.27 2.66
C VAL A 79 2.26 -13.05 2.91
N LYS A 80 3.36 -12.87 2.15
CA LYS A 80 4.20 -11.68 2.22
C LYS A 80 3.41 -10.40 1.97
N ALA A 81 2.61 -10.35 0.91
CA ALA A 81 1.83 -9.15 0.58
C ALA A 81 0.77 -8.83 1.65
N ILE A 82 0.13 -9.84 2.23
CA ILE A 82 -0.83 -9.69 3.34
C ILE A 82 -0.11 -9.18 4.60
N LEU A 83 1.04 -9.76 4.96
CA LEU A 83 1.85 -9.32 6.10
C LEU A 83 2.37 -7.89 5.91
N SER A 84 2.79 -7.52 4.70
CA SER A 84 3.17 -6.14 4.37
C SER A 84 2.04 -5.13 4.60
N THR A 85 0.78 -5.56 4.49
CA THR A 85 -0.38 -4.70 4.77
C THR A 85 -0.62 -4.52 6.27
N HIS A 86 -0.14 -5.45 7.10
CA HIS A 86 -0.23 -5.35 8.57
C HIS A 86 0.86 -4.47 9.17
N VAL A 87 1.85 -4.07 8.39
CA VAL A 87 2.95 -3.22 8.85
C VAL A 87 2.70 -1.80 8.35
N LEU A 88 2.45 -0.86 9.25
CA LEU A 88 2.25 0.55 8.94
C LEU A 88 3.60 1.26 8.90
N VAL A 89 3.76 2.20 7.97
CA VAL A 89 5.04 2.91 7.76
C VAL A 89 5.38 3.91 8.87
N ASN A 90 4.37 4.38 9.60
CA ASN A 90 4.56 5.36 10.68
C ASN A 90 4.22 4.75 12.04
N PHE A 91 4.65 5.45 13.08
CA PHE A 91 4.28 5.16 14.46
C PHE A 91 2.84 5.63 14.75
N TYR A 92 2.00 4.69 15.19
CA TYR A 92 0.62 4.90 15.58
C TYR A 92 0.37 4.14 16.89
N ASP A 93 0.16 4.89 17.96
CA ASP A 93 -0.43 4.38 19.20
C ASP A 93 -1.96 4.36 19.11
N GLU A 94 -2.59 3.68 20.07
CA GLU A 94 -4.05 3.65 20.24
C GLU A 94 -4.66 5.07 20.19
N LYS A 95 -4.05 6.05 20.87
CA LYS A 95 -4.49 7.45 20.84
C LYS A 95 -4.40 8.07 19.44
N LYS A 96 -3.30 7.80 18.71
CA LYS A 96 -3.10 8.32 17.35
C LYS A 96 -4.04 7.68 16.35
N LEU A 97 -4.38 6.41 16.55
CA LEU A 97 -5.38 5.70 15.76
C LEU A 97 -6.78 6.28 15.99
N MET A 98 -7.14 6.61 17.23
CA MET A 98 -8.40 7.31 17.52
C MET A 98 -8.46 8.71 16.86
N GLU A 99 -7.37 9.48 16.90
CA GLU A 99 -7.29 10.77 16.20
C GLU A 99 -7.39 10.62 14.66
N ALA A 100 -6.75 9.57 14.11
CA ALA A 100 -6.76 9.27 12.69
C ALA A 100 -8.16 8.89 12.19
N GLU A 101 -8.96 8.25 13.03
CA GLU A 101 -10.35 7.91 12.77
C GLU A 101 -11.22 9.15 12.59
N GLY A 102 -11.19 10.08 13.55
CA GLY A 102 -11.96 11.33 13.46
C GLY A 102 -11.57 12.18 12.25
N SER A 103 -10.33 12.06 11.79
CA SER A 103 -9.82 12.73 10.58
C SER A 103 -9.98 11.91 9.30
N ARG A 104 -10.50 10.68 9.40
CA ARG A 104 -10.66 9.69 8.30
C ARG A 104 -9.40 9.52 7.44
N THR A 105 -8.24 9.58 8.08
CA THR A 105 -6.95 9.57 7.39
C THR A 105 -6.61 8.18 6.89
N LYS A 106 -6.14 8.09 5.64
CA LYS A 106 -5.60 6.85 5.08
C LYS A 106 -4.23 6.58 5.69
N VAL A 107 -4.07 5.42 6.28
CA VAL A 107 -2.81 5.00 6.87
C VAL A 107 -2.02 4.18 5.84
N GLU A 108 -0.80 4.60 5.56
CA GLU A 108 0.09 3.92 4.61
C GLU A 108 0.75 2.69 5.26
N THR A 109 0.75 1.58 4.52
CA THR A 109 1.39 0.33 4.92
C THR A 109 2.67 0.06 4.13
N LEU A 110 3.49 -0.87 4.61
CA LEU A 110 4.69 -1.34 3.94
C LEU A 110 4.35 -1.90 2.54
N PHE A 111 3.15 -2.46 2.35
CA PHE A 111 2.71 -2.92 1.04
C PHE A 111 2.61 -1.78 0.02
N GLN A 112 2.11 -0.61 0.44
CA GLN A 112 2.08 0.58 -0.43
C GLN A 112 3.49 1.09 -0.75
N SER A 113 4.32 1.18 0.28
CA SER A 113 5.71 1.65 0.16
C SER A 113 6.59 0.71 -0.68
N SER A 114 6.22 -0.57 -0.80
CA SER A 114 6.91 -1.54 -1.67
C SER A 114 6.77 -1.24 -3.17
N GLY A 115 5.84 -0.38 -3.59
CA GLY A 115 5.60 -0.06 -5.01
C GLY A 115 4.92 -1.16 -5.84
N VAL A 116 4.66 -2.33 -5.24
CA VAL A 116 3.93 -3.45 -5.86
C VAL A 116 2.41 -3.25 -5.79
N ALA A 117 1.95 -2.52 -4.77
CA ALA A 117 0.54 -2.30 -4.53
C ALA A 117 -0.12 -1.44 -5.63
N LYS A 118 -1.34 -1.81 -6.00
CA LYS A 118 -2.24 -0.94 -6.76
C LYS A 118 -2.66 0.28 -5.91
N PRO A 119 -3.12 1.39 -6.52
CA PRO A 119 -3.58 2.55 -5.76
C PRO A 119 -4.68 2.17 -4.75
N ASN A 120 -4.54 2.67 -3.51
CA ASN A 120 -5.38 2.37 -2.34
C ASN A 120 -5.26 0.94 -1.77
N GLN A 121 -4.52 0.04 -2.42
CA GLN A 121 -4.42 -1.36 -1.99
C GLN A 121 -3.54 -1.56 -0.76
N GLY A 122 -2.49 -0.75 -0.61
CA GLY A 122 -1.64 -0.74 0.57
C GLY A 122 -2.01 0.33 1.60
N TYR A 123 -3.23 0.85 1.55
CA TYR A 123 -3.72 1.77 2.56
C TYR A 123 -4.78 1.09 3.42
N ILE A 124 -4.78 1.42 4.70
CA ILE A 124 -5.81 0.98 5.64
C ILE A 124 -6.57 2.20 6.17
N TYR A 125 -7.85 1.98 6.45
CA TYR A 125 -8.68 2.90 7.20
C TYR A 125 -8.80 2.41 8.63
N VAL A 126 -8.90 3.39 9.52
CA VAL A 126 -9.20 3.20 10.93
C VAL A 126 -10.61 3.72 11.16
N ALA A 127 -11.43 2.95 11.86
CA ALA A 127 -12.80 3.27 12.24
C ALA A 127 -13.01 2.98 13.72
N LEU A 128 -13.94 3.69 14.34
CA LEU A 128 -14.37 3.42 15.71
C LEU A 128 -15.71 2.68 15.63
N ILE A 129 -15.77 1.47 16.15
CA ILE A 129 -16.99 0.66 16.17
C ILE A 129 -17.52 0.51 17.60
N ASN A 130 -18.82 0.20 17.71
CA ASN A 130 -19.50 -0.08 18.97
C ASN A 130 -19.32 1.06 20.00
N GLU A 131 -18.54 0.78 21.05
CA GLU A 131 -18.33 1.61 22.25
C GLU A 131 -16.94 2.27 22.30
N GLY A 132 -16.29 2.44 21.15
CA GLY A 132 -14.96 3.06 21.09
C GLY A 132 -13.84 2.10 20.70
N GLU A 133 -14.18 0.91 20.21
CA GLU A 133 -13.20 -0.07 19.76
C GLU A 133 -12.63 0.34 18.41
N ILE A 134 -11.30 0.28 18.29
CA ILE A 134 -10.62 0.62 17.05
C ILE A 134 -10.71 -0.58 16.11
N ALA A 135 -11.26 -0.35 14.92
CA ALA A 135 -11.34 -1.33 13.85
C ALA A 135 -10.59 -0.86 12.61
N PHE A 136 -10.09 -1.82 11.85
CA PHE A 136 -9.28 -1.62 10.66
C PHE A 136 -9.97 -2.20 9.43
N GLY A 137 -9.79 -1.53 8.30
CA GLY A 137 -10.34 -1.93 7.02
C GLY A 137 -9.39 -1.61 5.88
N SER A 138 -9.38 -2.42 4.83
CA SER A 138 -8.61 -2.13 3.62
C SER A 138 -9.21 -0.94 2.87
N ALA A 139 -8.40 0.05 2.48
CA ALA A 139 -8.88 1.18 1.70
C ALA A 139 -9.23 0.84 0.24
N ALA A 140 -8.79 -0.32 -0.24
CA ALA A 140 -9.23 -0.89 -1.52
C ALA A 140 -10.54 -1.68 -1.42
N ALA A 141 -11.11 -1.83 -0.22
CA ALA A 141 -12.44 -2.41 -0.06
C ALA A 141 -13.52 -1.42 -0.54
N ALA A 142 -14.74 -1.93 -0.75
CA ALA A 142 -15.87 -1.10 -1.13
C ALA A 142 -16.13 0.00 -0.06
N PRO A 143 -16.68 1.17 -0.44
CA PRO A 143 -16.88 2.29 0.48
C PRO A 143 -17.73 1.99 1.72
N ASN A 144 -18.52 0.92 1.67
CA ASN A 144 -19.43 0.42 2.69
C ASN A 144 -19.04 -0.97 3.20
N ALA A 145 -17.80 -1.40 2.98
CA ALA A 145 -17.31 -2.66 3.53
C ALA A 145 -17.27 -2.60 5.06
N PRO A 146 -17.69 -3.67 5.75
CA PRO A 146 -17.61 -3.73 7.21
C PRO A 146 -16.15 -3.75 7.67
N PHE A 147 -15.88 -3.10 8.80
CA PHE A 147 -14.59 -3.19 9.49
C PHE A 147 -14.57 -4.47 10.33
N GLU A 148 -14.10 -5.57 9.74
CA GLU A 148 -14.11 -6.89 10.40
C GLU A 148 -12.89 -7.15 11.30
N VAL A 149 -11.84 -6.34 11.15
CA VAL A 149 -10.60 -6.48 11.90
C VAL A 149 -10.62 -5.50 13.06
N VAL A 150 -10.54 -5.99 14.30
CA VAL A 150 -10.64 -5.16 15.50
C VAL A 150 -9.31 -5.20 16.25
N LEU A 151 -8.91 -4.06 16.81
CA LEU A 151 -7.80 -3.97 17.75
C LEU A 151 -8.19 -4.69 19.03
N VAL A 152 -7.46 -5.74 19.38
CA VAL A 152 -7.69 -6.52 20.60
C VAL A 152 -7.01 -5.85 21.79
N ARG A 153 -5.73 -5.49 21.64
CA ARG A 153 -4.90 -4.85 22.68
C ARG A 153 -3.57 -4.35 22.11
N SER A 154 -2.95 -3.41 22.81
CA SER A 154 -1.53 -3.08 22.63
C SER A 154 -0.65 -4.14 23.31
N VAL A 155 0.29 -4.72 22.57
CA VAL A 155 1.23 -5.76 23.07
C VAL A 155 2.46 -5.10 23.65
N THR A 156 3.08 -4.22 22.86
CA THR A 156 4.24 -3.44 23.28
C THR A 156 4.26 -2.14 22.48
N SER A 157 4.66 -1.04 23.12
CA SER A 157 4.88 0.22 22.44
C SER A 157 6.14 0.87 22.98
N GLN A 158 7.03 1.21 22.07
CA GLN A 158 8.20 2.04 22.30
C GLN A 158 7.95 3.39 21.63
N PRO A 159 7.91 4.48 22.40
CA PRO A 159 7.55 5.79 21.90
C PRO A 159 8.45 6.18 20.71
N ASP A 160 7.80 6.69 19.66
CA ASP A 160 8.42 7.20 18.44
C ASP A 160 9.25 6.18 17.62
N THR A 161 9.25 4.89 18.01
CA THR A 161 10.11 3.86 17.38
C THR A 161 9.29 2.68 16.87
N VAL A 162 8.54 1.99 17.74
CA VAL A 162 7.78 0.81 17.35
C VAL A 162 6.53 0.64 18.20
N SER A 163 5.40 0.38 17.56
CA SER A 163 4.17 0.00 18.25
C SER A 163 3.71 -1.35 17.72
N VAL A 164 3.44 -2.30 18.61
CA VAL A 164 2.93 -3.63 18.28
C VAL A 164 1.53 -3.77 18.86
N LEU A 165 0.57 -3.90 17.96
CA LEU A 165 -0.85 -3.90 18.27
C LEU A 165 -1.45 -5.23 17.82
N GLN A 166 -2.12 -5.94 18.70
CA GLN A 166 -2.77 -7.20 18.34
C GLN A 166 -4.09 -6.90 17.63
N VAL A 167 -4.30 -7.53 16.47
CA VAL A 167 -5.57 -7.50 15.75
C VAL A 167 -6.25 -8.86 15.74
N SER A 168 -7.57 -8.88 15.67
CA SER A 168 -8.37 -10.10 15.79
C SER A 168 -8.34 -10.99 14.54
N LYS A 169 -8.09 -10.41 13.37
CA LYS A 169 -8.16 -11.09 12.06
C LYS A 169 -7.17 -10.48 11.07
N PRO A 170 -6.73 -11.24 10.06
CA PRO A 170 -5.88 -10.70 9.01
C PRO A 170 -6.65 -9.75 8.08
N ILE A 171 -6.11 -8.55 7.88
CA ILE A 171 -6.53 -7.59 6.86
C ILE A 171 -6.08 -8.09 5.49
N VAL A 172 -7.03 -8.49 4.64
CA VAL A 172 -6.76 -8.90 3.26
C VAL A 172 -7.30 -7.84 2.31
N ALA A 173 -6.42 -7.09 1.66
CA ALA A 173 -6.82 -6.12 0.64
C ALA A 173 -7.32 -6.83 -0.62
N PRO A 174 -8.43 -6.39 -1.25
CA PRO A 174 -8.92 -6.98 -2.49
C PRO A 174 -7.84 -6.97 -3.57
N GLY A 175 -7.62 -8.12 -4.20
CA GLY A 175 -6.64 -8.30 -5.27
C GLY A 175 -5.17 -8.28 -4.81
N VAL A 176 -4.88 -8.35 -3.51
CA VAL A 176 -3.49 -8.34 -2.98
C VAL A 176 -2.67 -9.51 -3.54
N GLU A 177 -3.32 -10.67 -3.70
CA GLU A 177 -2.72 -11.89 -4.25
C GLU A 177 -2.40 -11.75 -5.74
N SER A 178 -3.23 -11.01 -6.49
CA SER A 178 -2.97 -10.70 -7.90
C SER A 178 -1.81 -9.73 -8.05
N ALA A 179 -1.69 -8.72 -7.17
CA ALA A 179 -0.55 -7.82 -7.16
C ALA A 179 0.76 -8.56 -6.79
N ALA A 180 0.71 -9.47 -5.82
CA ALA A 180 1.83 -10.34 -5.47
C ALA A 180 2.26 -11.24 -6.65
N ALA A 181 1.30 -11.89 -7.30
CA ALA A 181 1.57 -12.73 -8.48
C ALA A 181 2.16 -11.91 -9.65
N ALA A 182 1.69 -10.67 -9.85
CA ALA A 182 2.24 -9.79 -10.88
C ALA A 182 3.71 -9.39 -10.58
N ALA A 183 4.06 -9.15 -9.32
CA ALA A 183 5.45 -8.83 -8.94
C ALA A 183 6.41 -10.00 -9.21
N THR A 184 5.97 -11.24 -8.94
CA THR A 184 6.78 -12.43 -9.27
C THR A 184 6.91 -12.64 -10.78
N SER A 185 5.86 -12.35 -11.56
CA SER A 185 5.86 -12.47 -13.01
C SER A 185 6.68 -11.39 -13.72
N ALA A 186 6.89 -10.23 -13.07
CA ALA A 186 7.74 -9.16 -13.58
C ALA A 186 9.24 -9.46 -13.40
N THR A 187 9.62 -10.55 -12.71
CA THR A 187 11.02 -10.96 -12.47
C THR A 187 11.51 -11.95 -13.54
N VAL A 188 11.10 -11.79 -14.80
CA VAL A 188 11.80 -12.45 -15.92
C VAL A 188 12.89 -11.47 -16.40
N PRO A 189 14.19 -11.80 -16.25
CA PRO A 189 15.24 -10.92 -16.74
C PRO A 189 15.17 -10.91 -18.27
N LEU A 190 15.03 -9.72 -18.85
CA LEU A 190 15.32 -9.50 -20.26
C LEU A 190 16.83 -9.69 -20.46
N ALA A 191 17.25 -10.91 -20.79
CA ALA A 191 18.60 -11.22 -21.23
C ALA A 191 18.76 -10.86 -22.72
N THR A 192 19.43 -9.73 -22.95
CA THR A 192 20.45 -9.38 -23.97
C THR A 192 20.49 -10.18 -25.29
N THR A 193 20.51 -9.50 -26.45
CA THR A 193 21.67 -9.45 -27.40
C THR A 193 21.44 -8.48 -28.59
N ALA A 194 22.41 -7.57 -28.72
CA ALA A 194 22.97 -6.82 -29.85
C ALA A 194 22.29 -6.73 -31.24
N ALA A 195 22.17 -5.47 -31.69
CA ALA A 195 22.70 -4.85 -32.91
C ALA A 195 22.46 -5.42 -34.33
N ASP A 196 22.17 -4.45 -35.21
CA ASP A 196 22.54 -4.31 -36.63
C ASP A 196 21.46 -4.58 -37.70
N GLY A 197 21.34 -3.63 -38.64
CA GLY A 197 20.89 -3.91 -40.01
C GLY A 197 19.49 -3.45 -40.42
N ALA A 198 19.47 -2.47 -41.31
CA ALA A 198 18.36 -1.92 -42.10
C ALA A 198 17.42 -2.95 -42.79
N GLY A 199 16.18 -2.52 -43.10
CA GLY A 199 15.34 -3.23 -44.08
C GLY A 199 13.89 -2.76 -44.20
N ASP A 200 13.61 -2.05 -45.28
CA ASP A 200 12.35 -1.49 -45.79
C ASP A 200 11.20 -2.50 -46.08
N ASN A 201 9.97 -2.01 -45.92
CA ASN A 201 8.76 -2.19 -46.76
C ASN A 201 8.04 -3.56 -47.00
N ILE A 202 6.74 -3.55 -46.63
CA ILE A 202 5.50 -3.79 -47.43
C ILE A 202 5.27 -5.15 -48.14
N ALA A 203 4.20 -5.81 -47.67
CA ALA A 203 3.13 -6.58 -48.33
C ALA A 203 3.42 -7.86 -49.15
N GLN A 204 2.63 -8.91 -48.88
CA GLN A 204 1.52 -9.30 -49.76
C GLN A 204 0.61 -10.37 -49.14
N SER A 205 -0.70 -10.09 -49.19
CA SER A 205 -1.82 -11.03 -49.06
C SER A 205 -2.16 -11.63 -50.43
N PRO A 206 -2.90 -12.75 -50.51
CA PRO A 206 -3.80 -12.91 -51.64
C PRO A 206 -5.27 -13.20 -51.25
N SER A 207 -6.09 -12.45 -51.97
CA SER A 207 -7.54 -12.42 -52.16
C SER A 207 -8.27 -13.73 -52.44
N ALA A 208 -9.58 -13.71 -52.15
CA ALA A 208 -10.65 -14.30 -52.96
C ALA A 208 -11.97 -13.56 -52.61
N LEU A 209 -12.98 -13.31 -53.45
CA LEU A 209 -13.20 -13.20 -54.89
C LEU A 209 -14.59 -12.53 -55.03
N ALA A 210 -14.75 -11.72 -56.08
CA ALA A 210 -15.87 -10.90 -56.61
C ALA A 210 -17.28 -11.59 -56.72
N PRO A 211 -18.40 -10.98 -57.21
CA PRO A 211 -18.52 -9.82 -58.15
C PRO A 211 -19.65 -8.77 -57.95
N GLY A 212 -19.53 -7.63 -58.69
CA GLY A 212 -20.39 -6.41 -58.69
C GLY A 212 -21.73 -6.52 -59.48
N PRO A 213 -22.32 -5.44 -60.09
CA PRO A 213 -21.71 -4.18 -60.58
C PRO A 213 -22.50 -2.84 -60.39
N SER A 214 -21.78 -1.72 -60.59
CA SER A 214 -22.11 -0.41 -61.24
C SER A 214 -23.42 0.37 -60.96
N SER A 215 -23.32 1.64 -60.56
CA SER A 215 -23.49 2.84 -61.44
C SER A 215 -23.91 4.12 -60.68
N ASP A 216 -23.36 5.21 -61.20
CA ASP A 216 -23.59 6.64 -60.93
C ASP A 216 -25.06 7.07 -61.12
N ALA A 217 -25.60 7.89 -60.19
CA ALA A 217 -26.68 8.83 -60.49
C ALA A 217 -26.82 9.91 -59.40
N SER A 218 -26.90 11.14 -59.88
CA SER A 218 -27.06 12.39 -59.13
C SER A 218 -28.47 12.62 -58.54
N ARG A 219 -28.53 13.67 -57.70
CA ARG A 219 -29.65 14.63 -57.47
C ARG A 219 -30.63 14.44 -56.28
N VAL A 220 -30.38 15.29 -55.26
CA VAL A 220 -31.25 16.36 -54.72
C VAL A 220 -32.71 16.03 -54.33
N TYR A 221 -33.00 16.16 -53.03
CA TYR A 221 -34.15 16.88 -52.43
C TYR A 221 -33.90 16.97 -50.89
N MET A 222 -33.56 18.13 -50.28
CA MET A 222 -34.37 19.30 -49.87
C MET A 222 -35.10 19.14 -48.51
N GLY A 223 -34.76 20.02 -47.55
CA GLY A 223 -35.51 20.34 -46.30
C GLY A 223 -35.18 19.46 -45.09
N LEU A 224 -35.18 19.90 -43.83
CA LEU A 224 -35.75 21.10 -43.21
C LEU A 224 -35.24 21.20 -41.74
N PHE A 225 -34.68 22.36 -41.36
CA PHE A 225 -34.67 23.03 -40.03
C PHE A 225 -34.29 22.28 -38.73
N GLY A 226 -33.43 22.94 -37.93
CA GLY A 226 -33.36 22.71 -36.49
C GLY A 226 -32.13 23.29 -35.77
N ALA A 227 -32.03 24.63 -35.69
CA ALA A 227 -31.11 25.31 -34.77
C ALA A 227 -31.82 25.59 -33.43
N ALA A 228 -31.12 25.40 -32.31
CA ALA A 228 -31.32 26.07 -31.00
C ALA A 228 -30.34 25.46 -29.98
N SER A 229 -29.88 26.11 -28.92
CA SER A 229 -29.62 27.50 -28.53
C SER A 229 -29.09 27.38 -27.09
N ALA A 230 -28.12 28.20 -26.72
CA ALA A 230 -27.55 28.29 -25.38
C ALA A 230 -28.55 28.74 -24.31
N ILE A 231 -28.30 28.40 -23.04
CA ILE A 231 -28.65 29.28 -21.91
C ILE A 231 -27.66 29.10 -20.75
N ALA A 232 -27.17 30.24 -20.26
CA ALA A 232 -26.29 30.43 -19.11
C ALA A 232 -27.09 30.88 -17.87
N SER A 233 -26.53 30.68 -16.66
CA SER A 233 -26.67 31.53 -15.44
C SER A 233 -25.81 30.90 -14.34
N LEU A 234 -24.76 31.52 -13.78
CA LEU A 234 -24.68 32.71 -12.92
C LEU A 234 -25.36 32.53 -11.55
N VAL A 235 -24.57 32.28 -10.50
CA VAL A 235 -24.89 32.64 -9.11
C VAL A 235 -23.60 33.14 -8.43
N MET A 236 -23.66 34.38 -7.95
CA MET A 236 -22.65 35.04 -7.12
C MET A 236 -23.29 35.31 -5.74
N LEU A 237 -22.45 35.21 -4.70
CA LEU A 237 -22.45 35.98 -3.45
C LEU A 237 -23.52 35.75 -2.36
N ALA A 238 -23.04 35.41 -1.16
CA ALA A 238 -23.55 35.70 0.20
C ALA A 238 -22.74 34.81 1.19
N LEU A 239 -22.07 35.22 2.27
CA LEU A 239 -21.84 36.46 3.02
C LEU A 239 -20.34 36.55 3.35
#